data_AF-A0A2G2AU35-F1
#
_entry.id   AF-A0A2G2AU35-F1
#
_cell.length_a   1.000
_cell.length_b   1.000
_cell.length_c   1.000
_cell.angle_alpha   90.00
_cell.angle_beta   90.00
_cell.angle_gamma   90.00
#
_symmetry.space_group_name_H-M   'P 1'
#
loop_
_entity.id
_entity.type
_entity.pdbx_description
1 polymer ?
#
loop_
_entity_poly.entity_id
_entity_poly.type
_entity_poly.pdbx_seq_one_letter_code
_entity_poly.pdbx_strand_id
1 'polypeptide(L)'
;MQKDRFDRILSFLLGASWAIAFFGALILFKSFLPFGIGLSIFVTIFFIFFMLFLILGLDAFSVNRQKLAEAKKQTKLLEKIYAKHTK
;
A
#
# COMPACT_ATOMS: atom_id res chain seq x y z
N MET A 1 -5.24 16.89 11.29
CA MET A 1 -6.44 16.11 11.71
C MET A 1 -6.99 15.17 10.64
N GLN A 2 -7.61 15.62 9.52
CA GLN A 2 -8.10 14.66 8.51
C GLN A 2 -6.99 13.87 7.80
N LYS A 3 -5.84 14.52 7.58
CA LYS A 3 -4.65 13.90 6.97
C LYS A 3 -4.09 12.76 7.80
N ASP A 4 -3.96 12.97 9.11
CA ASP A 4 -3.48 11.95 10.06
C ASP A 4 -4.41 10.73 10.15
N ARG A 5 -5.73 10.94 9.99
CA ARG A 5 -6.69 9.82 9.97
C ARG A 5 -6.54 8.98 8.70
N PHE A 6 -6.35 9.62 7.55
CA PHE A 6 -6.15 8.92 6.28
C PHE A 6 -4.84 8.12 6.27
N ASP A 7 -3.75 8.74 6.71
CA ASP A 7 -2.44 8.08 6.74
C ASP A 7 -2.45 6.90 7.72
N ARG A 8 -3.20 7.00 8.84
CA ARG A 8 -3.43 5.90 9.79
C ARG A 8 -4.27 4.76 9.20
N ILE A 9 -5.31 5.08 8.44
CA ILE A 9 -6.12 4.06 7.76
C ILE A 9 -5.26 3.34 6.72
N LEU A 10 -4.45 4.08 5.97
CA LEU A 10 -3.60 3.51 4.94
C LEU A 10 -2.54 2.58 5.52
N SER A 11 -1.88 2.98 6.62
CA SER A 11 -0.89 2.14 7.29
C SER A 11 -1.52 0.90 7.93
N PHE A 12 -2.72 1.02 8.51
CA PHE A 12 -3.49 -0.13 8.99
C PHE A 12 -3.83 -1.08 7.84
N LEU A 13 -4.32 -0.55 6.72
CA LEU A 13 -4.71 -1.36 5.56
C LEU A 13 -3.50 -2.07 4.96
N LEU A 14 -2.33 -1.43 4.94
CA LEU A 14 -1.09 -2.05 4.46
C LEU A 14 -0.65 -3.21 5.36
N GLY A 15 -0.69 -3.00 6.68
CA GLY A 15 -0.41 -4.06 7.65
C GLY A 15 -1.41 -5.22 7.55
N ALA A 16 -2.71 -4.91 7.43
CA ALA A 16 -3.75 -5.90 7.22
C ALA A 16 -3.56 -6.67 5.90
N SER A 17 -3.13 -6.01 4.83
CA SER A 17 -2.87 -6.64 3.53
C SER A 17 -1.76 -7.67 3.61
N TRP A 18 -0.68 -7.38 4.36
CA TRP A 18 0.37 -8.36 4.62
C TRP A 18 -0.12 -9.55 5.44
N ALA A 19 -0.92 -9.31 6.48
CA ALA A 19 -1.52 -10.40 7.26
C ALA A 19 -2.43 -11.28 6.37
N ILE A 20 -3.28 -10.67 5.55
CA ILE A 20 -4.15 -11.37 4.60
C ILE A 20 -3.33 -12.17 3.59
N ALA A 21 -2.23 -11.63 3.07
CA ALA A 21 -1.35 -12.36 2.16
C ALA A 21 -0.76 -13.61 2.81
N PHE A 22 -0.21 -13.49 4.02
CA PHE A 22 0.38 -14.62 4.75
C PHE A 22 -0.66 -15.67 5.17
N PHE A 23 -1.71 -15.25 5.90
CA PHE A 23 -2.73 -16.18 6.37
C PHE A 23 -3.57 -16.73 5.23
N GLY A 24 -3.92 -15.90 4.24
CA GLY A 24 -4.65 -16.30 3.06
C GLY A 24 -3.89 -17.34 2.24
N ALA A 25 -2.57 -17.19 2.07
CA ALA A 25 -1.76 -18.20 1.39
C ALA A 25 -1.76 -19.55 2.11
N LEU A 26 -1.62 -19.55 3.44
CA LEU A 26 -1.68 -20.78 4.24
C LEU A 26 -3.06 -21.45 4.18
N ILE A 27 -4.12 -20.67 4.29
CA ILE A 27 -5.51 -21.15 4.23
C ILE A 27 -5.81 -21.73 2.85
N LEU A 28 -5.43 -21.03 1.76
CA LEU A 28 -5.60 -21.51 0.39
C LEU A 28 -4.82 -22.79 0.15
N PHE A 29 -3.54 -22.81 0.53
CA PHE A 29 -2.72 -24.01 0.38
C PHE A 29 -3.37 -25.22 1.06
N LYS A 30 -3.78 -25.07 2.33
CA LYS A 30 -4.44 -26.14 3.09
C LYS A 30 -5.78 -26.56 2.48
N SER A 31 -6.58 -25.61 2.01
CA SER A 31 -7.89 -25.88 1.42
C SER A 31 -7.79 -26.64 0.10
N PHE A 32 -6.71 -26.43 -0.67
CA PHE A 32 -6.49 -27.08 -1.94
C PHE A 32 -5.65 -28.36 -1.86
N LEU A 33 -5.05 -28.69 -0.70
CA LEU A 33 -4.32 -29.96 -0.50
C LEU A 33 -5.10 -31.23 -0.91
N PRO A 34 -6.42 -31.37 -0.61
CA PRO A 34 -7.19 -32.55 -1.01
C PRO A 34 -7.28 -32.76 -2.52
N PHE A 35 -7.09 -31.71 -3.32
CA PHE A 35 -7.13 -31.76 -4.79
C PHE A 35 -5.76 -32.05 -5.40
N GLY A 36 -4.72 -32.19 -4.59
CA GLY A 36 -3.36 -32.53 -5.00
C GLY A 36 -2.35 -31.40 -4.78
N ILE A 37 -1.11 -31.79 -4.48
CA ILE A 37 -0.01 -30.89 -4.11
C ILE A 37 0.34 -29.93 -5.27
N GLY A 38 0.31 -30.41 -6.51
CA GLY A 38 0.62 -29.57 -7.67
C GLY A 38 -0.36 -28.41 -7.83
N LEU A 39 -1.66 -28.68 -7.72
CA LEU A 39 -2.71 -27.67 -7.82
C LEU A 39 -2.66 -26.70 -6.63
N SER A 40 -2.45 -27.22 -5.41
CA SER A 40 -2.39 -26.37 -4.21
C SER A 40 -1.24 -25.36 -4.27
N ILE A 41 -0.05 -25.79 -4.72
CA ILE A 41 1.09 -24.89 -4.93
C ILE A 41 0.77 -23.85 -6.01
N PHE A 42 0.26 -24.29 -7.16
CA PHE A 42 -0.04 -23.39 -8.29
C PHE A 42 -1.01 -22.27 -7.90
N VAL A 43 -2.14 -22.63 -7.27
CA VAL A 43 -3.15 -21.66 -6.81
C VAL A 43 -2.59 -20.72 -5.75
N THR A 44 -1.79 -21.24 -4.82
CA THR A 44 -1.18 -20.42 -3.76
C THR A 44 -0.18 -19.40 -4.33
N ILE A 45 0.64 -19.80 -5.31
CA ILE A 45 1.57 -18.88 -5.99
C ILE A 45 0.79 -17.79 -6.72
N PHE A 46 -0.26 -18.16 -7.47
CA PHE A 46 -1.09 -17.19 -8.17
C PHE A 46 -1.75 -16.19 -7.22
N PHE A 47 -2.26 -16.67 -6.08
CA PHE A 47 -2.80 -15.82 -5.03
C PHE A 47 -1.76 -14.84 -4.45
N ILE A 48 -0.57 -15.33 -4.11
CA ILE A 48 0.52 -14.49 -3.58
C ILE A 48 0.89 -13.42 -4.61
N PHE A 49 1.04 -13.80 -5.88
CA PHE A 49 1.35 -12.87 -6.96
C PHE A 49 0.31 -11.75 -7.06
N PHE A 50 -0.98 -12.11 -7.03
CA PHE A 50 -2.06 -11.13 -7.05
C PHE A 50 -2.05 -10.23 -5.80
N MET A 51 -1.83 -10.79 -4.62
CA MET A 51 -1.74 -10.02 -3.37
C MET A 51 -0.57 -9.04 -3.36
N LEU A 52 0.60 -9.44 -3.89
CA LEU A 52 1.74 -8.55 -4.01
C LEU A 52 1.43 -7.35 -4.90
N PHE A 53 0.69 -7.54 -5.99
CA PHE A 53 0.23 -6.44 -6.84
C PHE A 53 -0.68 -5.46 -6.09
N LEU A 54 -1.61 -5.97 -5.27
CA LEU A 54 -2.49 -5.13 -4.45
C LEU A 54 -1.72 -4.36 -3.37
N ILE A 55 -0.78 -5.02 -2.68
CA ILE A 55 0.08 -4.41 -1.67
C ILE A 55 0.92 -3.30 -2.29
N LEU A 56 1.56 -3.56 -3.43
CA LEU A 56 2.31 -2.56 -4.20
C LEU A 56 1.45 -1.37 -4.59
N GLY A 57 0.20 -1.59 -4.98
CA GLY A 57 -0.75 -0.52 -5.27
C GLY A 57 -1.02 0.39 -4.06
N LEU A 58 -1.21 -0.20 -2.88
CA LEU A 58 -1.40 0.55 -1.63
C LEU A 58 -0.13 1.33 -1.24
N ASP A 59 1.05 0.71 -1.37
CA ASP A 59 2.33 1.37 -1.10
C ASP A 59 2.56 2.54 -2.06
N ALA A 60 2.35 2.34 -3.36
CA ALA A 60 2.49 3.40 -4.37
C ALA A 60 1.53 4.56 -4.10
N PHE A 61 0.30 4.27 -3.65
CA PHE A 61 -0.65 5.30 -3.26
C PHE A 61 -0.17 6.10 -2.04
N SER A 62 0.39 5.42 -1.03
CA SER A 62 1.00 6.04 0.15
C SER A 62 2.10 7.03 -0.24
N VAL A 63 3.04 6.57 -1.06
CA VAL A 63 4.20 7.36 -1.51
C VAL A 63 3.75 8.55 -2.33
N ASN A 64 2.83 8.38 -3.28
CA ASN A 64 2.33 9.49 -4.10
C ASN A 64 1.63 10.56 -3.25
N ARG A 65 0.91 10.17 -2.20
CA ARG A 65 0.29 11.11 -1.27
C ARG A 65 1.32 11.92 -0.49
N GLN A 66 2.39 11.28 -0.02
CA GLN A 66 3.49 11.98 0.66
C GLN A 66 4.18 12.97 -0.29
N LYS A 67 4.49 12.55 -1.52
CA LYS A 67 5.08 13.41 -2.56
C LYS A 67 4.22 14.64 -2.86
N LEU A 68 2.90 14.47 -3.00
CA LEU A 68 1.97 15.59 -3.22
C LEU A 68 1.94 16.56 -2.02
N ALA A 69 2.04 16.03 -0.80
CA ALA A 69 2.08 16.85 0.39
C ALA A 69 3.36 17.70 0.47
N GLU A 70 4.50 17.11 0.13
CA GLU A 70 5.79 17.80 0.10
C GLU A 70 5.84 18.86 -1.00
N ALA A 71 5.35 18.54 -2.20
CA ALA A 71 5.25 19.49 -3.30
C ALA A 71 4.43 20.74 -2.88
N LYS A 72 3.27 20.56 -2.24
CA LYS A 72 2.46 21.68 -1.73
C LYS A 72 3.20 22.52 -0.68
N LYS A 73 3.98 21.88 0.20
CA LYS A 73 4.80 22.60 1.19
C LYS A 73 5.89 23.42 0.50
N GLN A 74 6.55 22.86 -0.50
CA GLN A 74 7.59 23.54 -1.28
C GLN A 74 7.03 24.74 -2.04
N THR A 75 5.89 24.59 -2.74
CA THR A 75 5.25 25.71 -3.46
C THR A 75 4.92 26.86 -2.52
N LYS A 76 4.32 26.57 -1.35
CA LYS A 76 3.99 27.60 -0.35
C LYS A 76 5.24 28.31 0.20
N LEU A 77 6.36 27.60 0.29
CA LEU A 77 7.63 28.17 0.75
C LEU A 77 8.23 29.08 -0.32
N LEU A 78 8.14 28.67 -1.59
CA LEU A 78 8.57 29.47 -2.74
C LEU A 78 7.76 30.77 -2.86
N GLU A 79 6.44 30.70 -2.71
CA GLU A 79 5.55 31.87 -2.70
C GLU A 79 5.92 32.87 -1.61
N LYS A 80 6.24 32.38 -0.40
CA LYS A 80 6.67 33.25 0.72
C LYS A 80 8.00 33.94 0.42
N ILE A 81 8.96 33.22 -0.18
CA ILE A 81 10.26 33.80 -0.55
C ILE A 81 10.04 34.88 -1.62
N TYR A 82 9.24 34.59 -2.64
CA TYR A 82 8.92 35.55 -3.70
C TYR A 82 8.27 36.81 -3.11
N ALA A 83 7.20 36.65 -2.33
CA ALA A 83 6.49 37.77 -1.70
C ALA A 83 7.36 38.63 -0.75
N LYS A 84 8.43 38.05 -0.18
CA LYS A 84 9.41 38.76 0.66
C LYS A 84 10.45 39.53 -0.16
N HIS A 85 10.76 39.09 -1.38
CA HIS A 85 11.73 39.74 -2.26
C HIS A 85 11.12 40.78 -3.21
N THR A 86 9.81 40.74 -3.47
CA THR A 86 9.11 41.71 -4.35
C THR A 86 8.45 42.88 -3.60
N LYS A 87 8.58 42.94 -2.27
CA LYS A 87 8.26 44.11 -1.43
C LYS A 87 9.55 44.67 -0.86
#